data_AF-A0A4C1YZA5-F1
#
_entry.id   AF-A0A4C1YZA5-F1
#
_cell.length_a   1.000
_cell.length_b   1.000
_cell.length_c   1.000
_cell.angle_alpha   90.00
_cell.angle_beta   90.00
_cell.angle_gamma   90.00
#
_symmetry.space_group_name_H-M   'P 1'
#
loop_
_entity.id
_entity.type
_entity.pdbx_description
1 polymer ?
#
loop_
_entity_poly.entity_id
_entity_poly.type
_entity_poly.pdbx_seq_one_letter_code
_entity_poly.pdbx_strand_id
1 'polypeptide(L)'
;MEVQEKYNWLEGTIKAAIKQGNNSKDQSNQWMTTKTINLLNQRADLINGKNTNESRKQIAKLSKHIKESIRKDRIQKRMGTIERHIVQTGGIKKAYKELTNKKDWIVQMKGNDSLKENRRLGILGIATSYYKKLYENTMAEKEIELQETSSVPNIIQEEIELAIKNPKRQ
;
A
#
# COMPACT_ATOMS: atom_id res chain seq x y z
N MET A 1 -41.34 20.64 -15.81
CA MET A 1 -40.56 19.67 -15.02
C MET A 1 -40.73 20.05 -13.56
N GLU A 2 -41.54 19.26 -12.87
CA GLU A 2 -41.95 19.50 -11.49
C GLU A 2 -40.75 19.32 -10.55
N VAL A 3 -40.67 20.08 -9.45
CA VAL A 3 -39.52 20.03 -8.52
C VAL A 3 -39.25 18.60 -8.04
N GLN A 4 -40.31 17.81 -7.86
CA GLN A 4 -40.24 16.40 -7.47
C GLN A 4 -39.49 15.53 -8.49
N GLU A 5 -39.67 15.78 -9.80
CA GLU A 5 -38.99 15.01 -10.85
C GLU A 5 -37.47 15.21 -10.79
N LYS A 6 -37.03 16.43 -10.46
CA LYS A 6 -35.60 16.75 -10.31
C LYS A 6 -34.98 16.03 -9.11
N TYR A 7 -35.70 15.98 -7.98
CA TYR A 7 -35.26 15.23 -6.81
C TYR A 7 -35.20 13.72 -7.08
N ASN A 8 -36.21 13.16 -7.74
CA ASN A 8 -36.22 11.74 -8.11
C ASN A 8 -35.06 11.38 -9.06
N TRP A 9 -34.76 12.25 -10.02
CA TRP A 9 -33.63 12.07 -10.93
C TRP A 9 -32.28 12.11 -10.20
N LEU A 10 -32.10 13.08 -9.29
CA LEU A 10 -30.89 13.21 -8.49
C LEU A 10 -30.70 11.99 -7.58
N GLU A 11 -31.76 11.55 -6.90
CA GLU A 11 -31.74 10.37 -6.03
C GLU A 11 -31.39 9.10 -6.82
N GLY A 12 -31.98 8.93 -8.00
CA GLY A 12 -31.66 7.82 -8.90
C GLY A 12 -30.19 7.82 -9.35
N THR A 13 -29.66 9.01 -9.66
CA THR A 13 -28.26 9.19 -10.08
C THR A 13 -27.29 8.88 -8.94
N ILE A 14 -27.58 9.35 -7.72
CA ILE A 14 -26.77 9.05 -6.52
C ILE A 14 -26.79 7.55 -6.22
N LYS A 15 -27.96 6.92 -6.25
CA LYS A 15 -28.09 5.47 -6.04
C LYS A 15 -27.32 4.66 -7.09
N ALA A 16 -27.35 5.07 -8.35
CA ALA A 16 -26.59 4.43 -9.43
C ALA A 16 -25.08 4.58 -9.24
N ALA A 17 -24.59 5.76 -8.88
CA ALA A 17 -23.18 6.02 -8.61
C ALA A 17 -22.66 5.20 -7.41
N ILE A 18 -23.45 5.11 -6.33
CA ILE A 18 -23.12 4.28 -5.16
C ILE A 18 -23.06 2.79 -5.55
N LYS A 19 -24.00 2.31 -6.36
CA LYS A 19 -24.01 0.92 -6.84
C LYS A 19 -22.78 0.61 -7.71
N GLN A 20 -22.40 1.51 -8.62
CA GLN A 20 -21.18 1.37 -9.42
C GLN A 20 -19.91 1.38 -8.56
N GLY A 21 -19.85 2.27 -7.55
CA GLY A 21 -18.73 2.30 -6.60
C GLY A 21 -18.61 1.03 -5.76
N ASN A 22 -19.73 0.43 -5.34
CA ASN A 22 -19.73 -0.79 -4.53
C ASN A 22 -19.42 -2.07 -5.32
N ASN A 23 -19.78 -2.12 -6.61
CA ASN A 23 -19.43 -3.23 -7.51
C ASN A 23 -17.90 -3.35 -7.76
N SER A 24 -17.11 -2.34 -7.37
CA SER A 24 -15.64 -2.41 -7.45
C SER A 24 -15.03 -3.42 -6.47
N LYS A 25 -15.74 -3.83 -5.41
CA LYS A 25 -15.27 -4.90 -4.49
C LYS A 25 -15.14 -6.26 -5.21
N ASP A 26 -15.94 -6.51 -6.25
CA ASP A 26 -15.87 -7.73 -7.06
C ASP A 26 -14.68 -7.73 -8.05
N GLN A 27 -14.00 -6.60 -8.25
CA GLN A 27 -12.77 -6.54 -9.05
C GLN A 27 -11.56 -7.20 -8.37
N SER A 28 -11.68 -7.66 -7.12
CA SER A 28 -10.57 -8.33 -6.43
C SER A 28 -10.07 -9.58 -7.17
N ASN A 29 -10.94 -10.19 -7.99
CA ASN A 29 -10.65 -11.34 -8.86
C ASN A 29 -10.37 -10.98 -10.32
N GLN A 30 -10.38 -9.70 -10.71
CA GLN A 30 -10.18 -9.27 -12.11
C GLN A 30 -8.80 -9.64 -12.70
N TRP A 31 -7.89 -10.13 -11.87
CA TRP A 31 -6.59 -10.60 -12.31
C TRP A 31 -6.56 -12.08 -12.75
N MET A 32 -7.61 -12.86 -12.43
CA MET A 32 -7.70 -14.27 -12.81
C MET A 32 -8.39 -14.41 -14.17
N THR A 33 -7.90 -15.35 -14.97
CA THR A 33 -8.48 -15.64 -16.28
C THR A 33 -9.84 -16.32 -16.12
N THR A 34 -10.75 -16.13 -17.09
CA THR A 34 -12.07 -16.80 -17.14
C THR A 34 -11.96 -18.31 -16.93
N LYS A 35 -10.92 -18.94 -17.47
CA LYS A 35 -10.62 -20.36 -17.27
C LYS A 35 -10.45 -20.72 -15.79
N THR A 36 -9.70 -19.93 -15.04
CA THR A 36 -9.44 -20.14 -13.60
C THR A 36 -10.71 -19.95 -12.79
N ILE A 37 -11.52 -18.94 -13.14
CA ILE A 37 -12.84 -18.70 -12.52
C ILE A 37 -13.76 -19.89 -12.76
N ASN A 38 -13.84 -20.41 -13.98
CA ASN A 38 -14.66 -21.57 -14.30
C ASN A 38 -14.24 -22.82 -13.51
N LEU A 39 -12.93 -23.06 -13.34
CA LEU A 39 -12.44 -24.18 -12.53
C LEU A 39 -12.80 -24.03 -11.04
N LEU A 40 -12.77 -22.80 -10.51
CA LEU A 40 -13.20 -22.50 -9.14
C LEU A 40 -14.70 -22.78 -8.96
N ASN A 41 -15.53 -22.33 -9.91
CA ASN A 41 -16.97 -22.58 -9.90
C ASN A 41 -17.28 -24.08 -9.97
N GLN A 42 -16.66 -24.80 -10.91
CA GLN A 42 -16.81 -26.26 -11.02
C GLN A 42 -16.44 -26.99 -9.72
N ARG A 43 -15.37 -26.55 -9.04
CA ARG A 43 -14.99 -27.13 -7.74
C ARG A 43 -16.02 -26.80 -6.66
N ALA A 44 -16.56 -25.59 -6.65
CA ALA A 44 -17.61 -25.18 -5.70
C ALA A 44 -18.88 -26.03 -5.88
N ASP A 45 -19.29 -26.27 -7.13
CA ASP A 45 -20.44 -27.10 -7.45
C ASP A 45 -20.27 -28.54 -6.94
N LEU A 46 -19.06 -29.11 -7.09
CA LEU A 46 -18.75 -30.45 -6.58
C LEU A 46 -18.70 -30.51 -5.04
N ILE A 47 -18.32 -29.42 -4.37
CA ILE A 47 -18.34 -29.32 -2.91
C ILE A 47 -19.78 -29.23 -2.39
N ASN A 48 -20.63 -28.48 -3.10
CA ASN A 48 -22.04 -28.30 -2.75
C ASN A 48 -22.91 -29.51 -3.12
N GLY A 49 -22.44 -30.34 -4.05
CA GLY A 49 -23.08 -31.58 -4.45
C GLY A 49 -22.92 -32.73 -3.45
N LYS A 50 -23.31 -33.95 -3.87
CA LYS A 50 -23.21 -35.15 -3.01
C LYS A 50 -21.74 -35.52 -2.76
N ASN A 51 -21.43 -35.77 -1.48
CA ASN A 51 -20.11 -36.21 -1.04
C ASN A 51 -19.89 -37.70 -1.35
N THR A 52 -19.35 -37.98 -2.53
CA THR A 52 -19.02 -39.33 -3.01
C THR A 52 -17.51 -39.49 -3.14
N ASN A 53 -17.02 -40.73 -3.14
CA ASN A 53 -15.59 -40.98 -3.37
C ASN A 53 -15.11 -40.44 -4.72
N GLU A 54 -15.98 -40.45 -5.73
CA GLU A 54 -15.67 -39.88 -7.05
C GLU A 54 -15.61 -38.35 -7.01
N SER A 55 -16.55 -37.68 -6.34
CA SER A 55 -16.50 -36.22 -6.20
C SER A 55 -15.26 -35.77 -5.43
N ARG A 56 -14.81 -36.51 -4.42
CA ARG A 56 -13.53 -36.23 -3.72
C ARG A 56 -12.32 -36.33 -4.66
N LYS A 57 -12.25 -37.36 -5.52
CA LYS A 57 -11.17 -37.52 -6.52
C LYS A 57 -11.19 -36.36 -7.52
N GLN A 58 -12.37 -35.97 -8.00
CA GLN A 58 -12.54 -34.86 -8.93
C GLN A 58 -12.15 -33.52 -8.30
N ILE A 59 -12.54 -33.27 -7.05
CA ILE A 59 -12.13 -32.07 -6.29
C ILE A 59 -10.61 -32.02 -6.16
N ALA A 60 -9.94 -33.14 -5.86
CA ALA A 60 -8.49 -33.19 -5.78
C ALA A 60 -7.82 -32.87 -7.14
N LYS A 61 -8.35 -33.42 -8.24
CA LYS A 61 -7.88 -33.14 -9.61
C LYS A 61 -8.07 -31.68 -9.99
N LEU A 62 -9.25 -31.11 -9.73
CA LEU A 62 -9.56 -29.71 -9.96
C LEU A 62 -8.68 -28.81 -9.11
N SER A 63 -8.44 -29.14 -7.85
CA SER A 63 -7.57 -28.35 -6.96
C SER A 63 -6.15 -28.23 -7.51
N LYS A 64 -5.60 -29.31 -8.09
CA LYS A 64 -4.30 -29.28 -8.77
C LYS A 64 -4.33 -28.36 -9.99
N HIS A 65 -5.38 -28.45 -10.83
CA HIS A 65 -5.53 -27.60 -12.01
C HIS A 65 -5.72 -26.13 -11.65
N ILE A 66 -6.52 -25.83 -10.62
CA ILE A 66 -6.73 -24.48 -10.10
C ILE A 66 -5.39 -23.90 -9.65
N LYS A 67 -4.61 -24.63 -8.85
CA LYS A 67 -3.28 -24.19 -8.39
C LYS A 67 -2.36 -23.83 -9.56
N GLU A 68 -2.33 -24.67 -10.59
CA GLU A 68 -1.51 -24.42 -11.77
C GLU A 68 -2.01 -23.22 -12.59
N SER A 69 -3.33 -23.09 -12.80
CA SER A 69 -3.92 -21.96 -13.52
C SER A 69 -3.67 -20.63 -12.81
N ILE A 70 -3.84 -20.57 -11.48
CA ILE A 70 -3.52 -19.41 -10.64
C ILE A 70 -2.04 -19.03 -10.78
N ARG A 71 -1.14 -20.01 -10.81
CA ARG A 71 0.30 -19.76 -11.01
C ARG A 71 0.55 -19.09 -12.37
N LYS A 72 -0.06 -19.61 -13.44
CA LYS A 72 0.05 -19.06 -14.80
C LYS A 72 -0.53 -17.64 -14.88
N ASP A 73 -1.71 -17.41 -14.32
CA ASP A 73 -2.36 -16.10 -14.28
C ASP A 73 -1.47 -15.05 -13.57
N ARG A 74 -0.80 -15.42 -12.48
CA ARG A 74 0.14 -14.52 -11.77
C ARG A 74 1.34 -14.16 -12.64
N ILE A 75 1.89 -15.14 -13.36
CA ILE A 75 3.03 -14.93 -14.26
C ILE A 75 2.61 -14.00 -15.40
N GLN A 76 1.46 -14.27 -16.04
CA GLN A 76 0.93 -13.47 -17.13
C GLN A 76 0.67 -12.03 -16.68
N LYS A 77 0.03 -11.84 -15.53
CA LYS A 77 -0.18 -10.50 -14.95
C LYS A 77 1.15 -9.76 -14.74
N ARG A 78 2.13 -10.43 -14.14
CA ARG A 78 3.46 -9.86 -13.88
C ARG A 78 4.13 -9.42 -15.19
N MET A 79 4.07 -10.26 -16.22
CA MET A 79 4.65 -9.95 -17.53
C MET A 79 3.91 -8.80 -18.21
N GLY A 80 2.57 -8.79 -18.19
CA GLY A 80 1.77 -7.69 -18.75
C GLY A 80 2.04 -6.34 -18.07
N THR A 81 2.29 -6.31 -16.75
CA THR A 81 2.71 -5.07 -16.06
C THR A 81 4.09 -4.61 -16.54
N ILE A 82 5.04 -5.53 -16.74
CA ILE A 82 6.38 -5.19 -17.25
C ILE A 82 6.28 -4.64 -18.68
N GLU A 83 5.58 -5.34 -19.56
CA GLU A 83 5.37 -4.96 -20.95
C GLU A 83 4.70 -3.58 -21.06
N ARG A 84 3.64 -3.34 -20.28
CA ARG A 84 2.95 -2.05 -20.24
C ARG A 84 3.91 -0.90 -19.94
N HIS A 85 4.75 -1.03 -18.92
CA HIS A 85 5.70 0.01 -18.54
C HIS A 85 6.84 0.18 -19.55
N ILE A 86 7.27 -0.90 -20.21
CA ILE A 86 8.23 -0.84 -21.33
C ILE A 86 7.63 -0.04 -22.49
N VAL A 87 6.40 -0.35 -22.91
CA VAL A 87 5.74 0.33 -24.03
C VAL A 87 5.43 1.80 -23.69
N GLN A 88 4.93 2.08 -22.49
CA GLN A 88 4.48 3.43 -22.12
C GLN A 88 5.63 4.38 -21.76
N THR A 89 6.68 3.88 -21.09
CA THR A 89 7.72 4.75 -20.51
C THR A 89 9.14 4.33 -20.87
N GLY A 90 9.33 3.20 -21.56
CA GLY A 90 10.66 2.62 -21.81
C GLY A 90 11.38 2.10 -20.56
N GLY A 91 10.78 2.23 -19.36
CA GLY A 91 11.48 2.09 -18.09
C GLY A 91 11.04 0.89 -17.27
N ILE A 92 11.86 -0.16 -17.22
CA ILE A 92 11.56 -1.37 -16.43
C ILE A 92 11.54 -1.11 -14.90
N LYS A 93 12.27 -0.09 -14.44
CA LYS A 93 12.37 0.29 -13.03
C LYS A 93 11.01 0.65 -12.42
N LYS A 94 10.13 1.30 -13.21
CA LYS A 94 8.76 1.65 -12.77
C LYS A 94 7.89 0.39 -12.59
N ALA A 95 8.01 -0.58 -13.49
CA ALA A 95 7.34 -1.86 -13.37
C ALA A 95 7.74 -2.62 -12.11
N TYR A 96 9.05 -2.71 -11.84
CA TYR A 96 9.54 -3.38 -10.64
C TYR A 96 9.06 -2.70 -9.36
N LYS A 97 8.99 -1.36 -9.35
CA LYS A 97 8.45 -0.61 -8.20
C LYS A 97 6.98 -0.96 -7.94
N GLU A 98 6.15 -0.99 -8.98
CA GLU A 98 4.74 -1.40 -8.86
C GLU A 98 4.61 -2.86 -8.38
N LEU A 99 5.39 -3.78 -8.94
CA LEU A 99 5.38 -5.19 -8.56
C LEU A 99 5.91 -5.45 -7.14
N THR A 100 6.79 -4.59 -6.62
CA THR A 100 7.45 -4.75 -5.31
C THR A 100 6.69 -4.05 -4.17
N ASN A 101 5.75 -3.16 -4.46
CA ASN A 101 5.07 -2.29 -3.48
C ASN A 101 4.27 -3.01 -2.35
N LYS A 102 4.35 -4.35 -2.24
CA LYS A 102 3.91 -5.13 -1.08
C LYS A 102 5.01 -5.37 -0.03
N LYS A 103 6.24 -4.89 -0.25
CA LYS A 103 7.30 -4.97 0.75
C LYS A 103 6.97 -4.02 1.89
N ASP A 104 6.76 -4.57 3.09
CA ASP A 104 6.53 -3.79 4.30
C ASP A 104 7.66 -2.75 4.44
N TRP A 105 7.28 -1.47 4.53
CA TRP A 105 8.24 -0.36 4.58
C TRP A 105 9.12 -0.42 5.84
N ILE A 106 8.62 -1.06 6.90
CA ILE A 106 9.28 -1.25 8.20
C ILE A 106 8.96 -2.68 8.67
N VAL A 107 9.94 -3.36 9.27
CA VAL A 107 9.86 -4.79 9.64
C VAL A 107 8.69 -5.08 10.57
N GLN A 108 8.41 -4.20 11.55
CA GLN A 108 7.25 -4.17 12.45
C GLN A 108 7.49 -3.04 13.48
N MET A 109 6.48 -2.23 13.80
CA MET A 109 6.54 -1.27 14.92
C MET A 109 5.70 -1.79 16.09
N LYS A 110 6.27 -1.78 17.30
CA LYS A 110 5.59 -2.23 18.52
C LYS A 110 4.80 -1.07 19.11
N GLY A 111 3.48 -1.23 19.25
CA GLY A 111 2.63 -0.32 20.00
C GLY A 111 2.62 -0.60 21.50
N ASN A 112 1.96 0.27 22.27
CA ASN A 112 1.84 0.15 23.73
C ASN A 112 1.13 -1.16 24.14
N ASP A 113 0.17 -1.64 23.34
CA ASP A 113 -0.62 -2.85 23.62
C ASP A 113 0.09 -4.16 23.18
N SER A 114 1.41 -4.12 22.97
CA SER A 114 2.22 -5.25 22.47
C SER A 114 1.86 -5.78 21.08
N LEU A 115 0.84 -5.22 20.43
CA LEU A 115 0.50 -5.48 19.04
C LEU A 115 1.56 -4.87 18.11
N LYS A 116 2.01 -5.67 17.14
CA LYS A 116 2.97 -5.26 16.12
C LYS A 116 2.23 -4.83 14.86
N GLU A 117 2.56 -3.66 14.34
CA GLU A 117 1.94 -3.10 13.14
C GLU A 117 3.00 -2.89 12.05
N ASN A 118 2.68 -3.33 10.84
CA ASN A 118 3.57 -3.22 9.67
C ASN A 118 2.97 -2.29 8.60
N ARG A 119 1.69 -1.94 8.70
CA ARG A 119 1.04 -1.02 7.75
C ARG A 119 1.43 0.41 8.06
N ARG A 120 1.74 1.19 7.02
CA ARG A 120 2.10 2.61 7.12
C ARG A 120 1.13 3.42 7.98
N LEU A 121 -0.18 3.27 7.75
CA LEU A 121 -1.21 4.02 8.48
C LEU A 121 -1.20 3.69 9.99
N GLY A 122 -1.04 2.41 10.34
CA GLY A 122 -1.00 2.00 11.73
C GLY A 122 0.31 2.40 12.42
N ILE A 123 1.45 2.32 11.73
CA ILE A 123 2.73 2.87 12.21
C ILE A 123 2.61 4.37 12.48
N LEU A 124 2.00 5.12 11.55
CA LEU A 124 1.80 6.57 11.70
C LEU A 124 0.89 6.88 12.90
N GLY A 125 -0.16 6.09 13.11
CA GLY A 125 -1.03 6.20 14.29
C GLY A 125 -0.27 5.95 15.60
N ILE A 126 0.53 4.89 15.69
CA ILE A 126 1.33 4.59 16.88
C ILE A 126 2.34 5.72 17.14
N ALA A 127 3.07 6.18 16.13
CA ALA A 127 4.03 7.29 16.27
C ALA A 127 3.32 8.58 16.74
N THR A 128 2.18 8.89 16.13
CA THR A 128 1.38 10.06 16.51
C THR A 128 0.94 9.98 17.96
N SER A 129 0.44 8.81 18.41
CA SER A 129 0.04 8.60 19.81
C SER A 129 1.22 8.72 20.78
N TYR A 130 2.38 8.20 20.40
CA TYR A 130 3.60 8.28 21.21
C TYR A 130 4.04 9.73 21.41
N TYR A 131 4.19 10.48 20.31
CA TYR A 131 4.62 11.88 20.39
C TYR A 131 3.55 12.76 21.05
N LYS A 132 2.26 12.49 20.80
CA LYS A 132 1.18 13.18 21.50
C LYS A 132 1.31 12.99 23.01
N LYS A 133 1.49 11.74 23.48
CA LYS A 133 1.72 11.44 24.90
C LYS A 133 3.02 12.07 25.44
N LEU A 134 4.08 12.09 24.65
CA LEU A 134 5.38 12.68 25.01
C LEU A 134 5.25 14.18 25.28
N TYR A 135 4.45 14.88 24.47
CA TYR A 135 4.25 16.33 24.56
C TYR A 135 2.96 16.75 25.27
N GLU A 136 2.10 15.81 25.68
CA GLU A 136 0.89 16.08 26.48
C GLU A 136 1.22 16.56 27.90
N ASN A 137 2.43 16.28 28.40
CA ASN A 137 2.86 16.69 29.74
C ASN A 137 3.82 17.89 29.67
N THR A 138 3.27 19.08 29.50
CA THR A 138 3.95 20.35 29.81
C THR A 138 3.89 20.59 31.32
N MET A 139 4.58 19.77 32.11
CA MET A 139 4.94 20.14 33.48
C MET A 139 6.39 20.60 33.46
N ALA A 140 6.51 21.92 33.55
CA ALA A 140 7.70 22.73 33.48
C ALA A 140 8.40 22.68 32.11
N GLU A 141 8.14 23.71 31.32
CA GLU A 141 9.28 24.53 30.88
C GLU A 141 10.15 24.77 32.12
N LYS A 142 11.08 23.84 32.40
CA LYS A 142 12.34 24.29 32.96
C LYS A 142 12.86 25.16 31.84
N GLU A 143 12.78 26.48 32.04
CA GLU A 143 13.79 27.37 31.51
C GLU A 143 15.11 26.67 31.80
N ILE A 144 15.61 25.96 30.79
CA ILE A 144 17.02 25.71 30.72
C ILE A 144 17.52 27.12 30.50
N GLU A 145 17.99 27.76 31.57
CA GLU A 145 18.92 28.87 31.42
C GLU A 145 19.95 28.36 30.43
N LEU A 146 19.80 28.80 29.17
CA LEU A 146 20.87 28.75 28.21
C LEU A 146 21.92 29.64 28.86
N GLN A 147 22.82 29.03 29.65
CA GLN A 147 24.07 29.68 30.00
C GLN A 147 24.57 30.23 28.68
N GLU A 148 24.66 31.56 28.62
CA GLU A 148 25.04 32.31 27.44
C GLU A 148 26.15 31.53 26.78
N THR A 149 25.84 31.06 25.57
CA THR A 149 26.71 30.20 24.77
C THR A 149 28.14 30.65 24.97
N SER A 150 28.95 29.76 25.55
CA SER A 150 30.41 29.91 25.64
C SER A 150 30.88 30.72 24.45
N SER A 151 31.34 31.95 24.72
CA SER A 151 31.75 32.95 23.72
C SER A 151 32.32 32.25 22.50
N VAL A 152 31.49 32.11 21.46
CA VAL A 152 31.95 31.56 20.20
C VAL A 152 32.98 32.57 19.72
N PRO A 153 34.26 32.19 19.54
CA PRO A 153 35.25 33.13 19.08
C PRO A 153 34.74 33.72 17.77
N ASN A 154 34.72 35.05 17.71
CA ASN A 154 34.33 35.75 16.50
C ASN A 154 35.19 35.20 15.35
N ILE A 155 34.58 34.88 14.21
CA ILE A 155 35.28 34.31 13.05
C ILE A 155 36.49 35.21 12.78
N ILE A 156 37.70 34.67 12.94
CA ILE A 156 38.92 35.45 12.86
C ILE A 156 39.07 35.87 11.39
N GLN A 157 39.09 37.17 11.12
CA GLN A 157 39.18 37.71 9.75
C GLN A 157 40.40 37.14 8.98
N GLU A 158 41.47 36.82 9.71
CA GLU A 158 42.69 36.19 9.18
C GLU A 158 42.43 34.82 8.55
N GLU A 159 41.52 34.00 9.09
CA GLU A 159 41.17 32.70 8.51
C GLU A 159 40.39 32.85 7.20
N ILE A 160 39.53 33.86 7.11
CA ILE A 160 38.81 34.22 5.88
C ILE A 160 39.80 34.66 4.80
N GLU A 161 40.77 35.52 5.16
CA GLU A 161 41.79 35.98 4.22
C GLU A 161 42.69 34.85 3.72
N LEU A 162 43.05 33.90 4.59
CA LEU A 162 43.80 32.70 4.22
C LEU A 162 43.00 31.80 3.26
N ALA A 163 41.71 31.59 3.52
CA ALA A 163 40.85 30.79 2.65
C ALA A 163 40.63 31.42 1.27
N ILE A 164 40.53 32.76 1.20
CA ILE A 164 40.44 33.51 -0.06
C ILE A 164 41.76 33.46 -0.83
N LYS A 165 42.91 33.50 -0.15
CA LYS A 165 44.23 33.43 -0.80
C LYS A 165 44.57 32.03 -1.34
N ASN A 166 44.08 30.98 -0.70
CA ASN A 166 44.38 29.59 -1.09
C ASN A 166 43.12 28.80 -1.48
N PRO A 167 42.41 29.18 -2.58
CA PRO A 167 41.37 28.32 -3.11
C PRO A 167 42.05 27.06 -3.66
N LYS A 168 41.74 25.89 -3.08
CA LYS A 168 42.18 24.61 -3.62
C LYS A 168 41.68 24.50 -5.06
N ARG A 169 42.60 24.51 -6.03
CA ARG A 169 42.30 24.21 -7.44
C ARG A 169 41.88 22.74 -7.54
N GLN A 170 40.68 22.49 -8.05
CA GLN A 170 40.24 21.17 -8.50
C GLN A 170 40.93 20.81 -9.82
#